data_AF-A0A7W2D7A5-F1
#
_entry.id   AF-A0A7W2D7A5-F1
#
_cell.length_a   1.000
_cell.length_b   1.000
_cell.length_c   1.000
_cell.angle_alpha   90.00
_cell.angle_beta   90.00
_cell.angle_gamma   90.00
#
_symmetry.space_group_name_H-M   'P 1'
#
loop_
_entity.id
_entity.type
_entity.pdbx_description
1 polymer ?
#
loop_
_entity_poly.entity_id
_entity_poly.type
_entity_poly.pdbx_seq_one_letter_code
_entity_poly.pdbx_strand_id
1 'polypeptide(L)'
;MCNNPHRGETGVVNGSSGTITAVHLEVHQLTVTFHDGEAATYPFTDLDELVHAYALTVHRSQGSEYPYVIVPMISAAGTMLLQRNLLYTAVTRAREGVMLIGQSGAVERAVANNRTRRRNAALNHRVTHTRGRRPGTQPPDTDRSTRLGLTPPYWAGQTGESSSMLCTNRRAGR
;
A
#
# COMPACT_ATOMS: atom_id res chain seq x y z
N MET A 1 -16.67 -1.52 -16.33
CA MET A 1 -15.34 -1.08 -15.85
C MET A 1 -14.32 -1.93 -16.56
N CYS A 2 -13.34 -1.32 -17.22
CA CYS A 2 -12.37 -2.08 -18.01
C CYS A 2 -11.29 -2.69 -17.12
N ASN A 3 -10.96 -3.94 -17.41
CA ASN A 3 -10.02 -4.79 -16.66
C ASN A 3 -8.88 -5.32 -17.56
N ASN A 4 -8.49 -4.57 -18.60
CA ASN A 4 -7.40 -4.93 -19.51
C ASN A 4 -6.02 -4.49 -18.96
N PRO A 5 -5.06 -5.42 -18.70
CA PRO A 5 -3.72 -5.08 -18.23
C PRO A 5 -2.81 -4.48 -19.30
N HIS A 6 -3.17 -4.55 -20.59
CA HIS A 6 -2.46 -3.92 -21.68
C HIS A 6 -3.17 -2.64 -22.11
N ARG A 7 -2.42 -1.57 -22.33
CA ARG A 7 -2.94 -0.32 -22.88
C ARG A 7 -3.16 -0.51 -24.38
N GLY A 8 -4.28 -1.15 -24.73
CA GLY A 8 -4.67 -1.44 -26.11
C GLY A 8 -4.95 -0.19 -26.94
N GLU A 9 -5.17 -0.41 -28.24
CA GLU A 9 -5.37 0.65 -29.25
C GLU A 9 -6.58 1.56 -28.98
N THR A 10 -7.48 1.13 -28.09
CA THR A 10 -8.64 1.91 -27.62
C THR A 10 -8.29 2.99 -26.59
N GLY A 11 -7.03 3.11 -26.14
CA GLY A 11 -6.57 4.15 -25.21
C GLY A 11 -7.02 4.00 -23.75
N VAL A 12 -8.01 3.14 -23.49
CA VAL A 12 -8.65 2.93 -22.19
C VAL A 12 -7.66 2.38 -21.15
N VAL A 13 -7.72 2.92 -19.94
CA VAL A 13 -6.88 2.51 -18.82
C VAL A 13 -7.61 1.53 -17.89
N ASN A 14 -6.83 0.66 -17.27
CA ASN A 14 -7.32 -0.30 -16.29
C ASN A 14 -8.03 0.43 -15.13
N GLY A 15 -9.32 0.13 -14.92
CA GLY A 15 -10.18 0.80 -13.94
C GLY A 15 -11.03 1.97 -14.46
N SER A 16 -10.95 2.32 -15.75
CA SER A 16 -11.91 3.25 -16.37
C SER A 16 -13.35 2.71 -16.25
N SER A 17 -14.26 3.56 -15.77
CA SER A 17 -15.69 3.30 -15.70
C SER A 17 -16.43 4.04 -16.81
N GLY A 18 -17.33 3.35 -17.50
CA GLY A 18 -18.19 3.91 -18.53
C GLY A 18 -19.54 3.20 -18.54
N THR A 19 -20.49 3.79 -19.25
CA THR A 19 -21.87 3.31 -19.40
C THR A 19 -22.02 2.66 -20.77
N ILE A 20 -22.70 1.51 -20.83
CA ILE A 20 -23.06 0.86 -22.10
C ILE A 20 -24.16 1.70 -22.74
N THR A 21 -23.91 2.26 -23.92
CA THR A 21 -24.82 3.19 -24.62
C THR A 21 -25.51 2.54 -25.83
N ALA A 22 -24.89 1.54 -26.46
CA ALA A 22 -25.49 0.76 -27.54
C ALA A 22 -25.05 -0.71 -27.50
N VAL A 23 -25.92 -1.59 -27.98
CA VAL A 23 -25.64 -3.03 -28.17
C VAL A 23 -26.17 -3.43 -29.54
N HIS A 24 -25.28 -3.81 -30.44
CA HIS A 24 -25.59 -4.19 -31.82
C HIS A 24 -25.46 -5.70 -31.98
N LEU A 25 -26.60 -6.40 -31.86
CA LEU A 25 -26.67 -7.86 -31.89
C LEU A 25 -26.31 -8.46 -33.26
N GLU A 26 -26.58 -7.77 -34.36
CA GLU A 26 -26.28 -8.27 -35.71
C GLU A 26 -24.77 -8.39 -35.95
N VAL A 27 -24.03 -7.30 -35.69
CA VAL A 27 -22.57 -7.23 -35.85
C VAL A 27 -21.79 -7.71 -34.61
N HIS A 28 -22.49 -8.14 -33.55
CA HIS A 28 -21.91 -8.61 -32.29
C HIS A 28 -20.94 -7.60 -31.65
N GLN A 29 -21.39 -6.35 -31.52
CA GLN A 29 -20.62 -5.24 -30.96
C GLN A 29 -21.38 -4.50 -29.85
N LEU A 30 -20.63 -3.91 -28.93
CA LEU A 30 -21.13 -3.16 -27.79
C LEU A 30 -20.35 -1.84 -27.67
N THR A 31 -21.05 -0.73 -27.48
CA THR A 31 -20.44 0.60 -27.32
C THR A 31 -20.49 1.04 -25.86
N VAL A 32 -19.33 1.39 -25.31
CA VAL A 32 -19.17 1.98 -23.97
C VAL A 32 -18.77 3.43 -24.11
N THR A 33 -19.51 4.33 -23.47
CA THR A 33 -19.12 5.74 -23.32
C THR A 33 -18.50 5.94 -21.93
N PHE A 34 -17.26 6.40 -21.90
CA PHE A 34 -16.49 6.65 -20.68
C PHE A 34 -16.79 8.03 -20.09
N HIS A 35 -16.29 8.27 -18.87
CA HIS A 35 -16.62 9.46 -18.09
C HIS A 35 -15.90 10.75 -18.59
N ASP A 36 -14.90 10.59 -19.44
CA ASP A 36 -14.23 11.64 -20.23
C ASP A 36 -14.99 11.98 -21.53
N GLY A 37 -16.03 11.21 -21.87
CA GLY A 37 -16.85 11.37 -23.06
C GLY A 37 -16.38 10.55 -24.27
N GLU A 38 -15.26 9.83 -24.20
CA GLU A 38 -14.84 8.97 -25.30
C GLU A 38 -15.73 7.72 -25.39
N ALA A 39 -16.01 7.30 -26.63
CA ALA A 39 -16.77 6.10 -26.93
C ALA A 39 -15.85 5.04 -27.54
N ALA A 40 -15.78 3.86 -26.91
CA ALA A 40 -15.09 2.70 -27.48
C ALA A 40 -16.11 1.61 -27.83
N THR A 41 -15.89 0.98 -28.98
CA THR A 41 -16.66 -0.18 -29.43
C THR A 41 -15.85 -1.44 -29.16
N TYR A 42 -16.46 -2.38 -28.44
CA TYR A 42 -15.90 -3.69 -28.12
C TYR A 42 -16.66 -4.78 -28.91
N PRO A 43 -15.96 -5.72 -29.59
CA PRO A 43 -16.60 -6.92 -30.11
C PRO A 43 -17.03 -7.83 -28.95
N PHE A 44 -17.98 -8.73 -29.20
CA PHE A 44 -18.48 -9.65 -28.16
C PHE A 44 -17.41 -10.63 -27.64
N THR A 45 -16.32 -10.83 -28.36
CA THR A 45 -15.15 -11.62 -27.92
C THR A 45 -14.41 -11.00 -26.73
N ASP A 46 -14.53 -9.69 -26.54
CA ASP A 46 -13.71 -8.92 -25.60
C ASP A 46 -14.53 -8.46 -24.37
N LEU A 47 -15.77 -8.97 -24.23
CA LEU A 47 -16.65 -8.66 -23.09
C LEU A 47 -16.07 -9.14 -21.76
N ASP A 48 -15.18 -10.13 -21.78
CA ASP A 48 -14.42 -10.62 -20.62
C ASP A 48 -13.55 -9.51 -19.98
N GLU A 49 -13.19 -8.47 -20.75
CA GLU A 49 -12.48 -7.29 -20.26
C GLU A 49 -13.39 -6.30 -19.52
N LEU A 50 -14.72 -6.43 -19.64
CA LEU A 50 -15.71 -5.52 -19.09
C LEU A 50 -16.39 -6.10 -17.84
N VAL A 51 -15.94 -5.64 -16.67
CA VAL A 51 -16.55 -6.03 -15.39
C VAL A 51 -17.67 -5.06 -15.00
N HIS A 52 -18.81 -5.59 -14.53
CA HIS A 52 -19.91 -4.77 -14.00
C HIS A 52 -19.45 -3.86 -12.84
N ALA A 53 -19.86 -2.60 -12.87
CA ALA A 53 -19.40 -1.56 -11.95
C ALA A 53 -20.40 -1.20 -10.84
N TYR A 54 -21.49 -1.96 -10.65
CA TYR A 54 -22.56 -1.65 -9.70
C TYR A 54 -22.09 -1.55 -8.24
N ALA A 55 -21.09 -2.35 -7.86
CA ALA A 55 -20.44 -2.27 -6.57
C ALA A 55 -18.93 -2.44 -6.77
N LEU A 56 -18.15 -1.46 -6.29
CA LEU A 56 -16.69 -1.46 -6.40
C LEU A 56 -16.06 -1.64 -5.02
N THR A 57 -14.95 -2.37 -4.96
CA THR A 57 -14.14 -2.41 -3.75
C THR A 57 -13.36 -1.09 -3.62
N VAL A 58 -13.18 -0.61 -2.38
CA VAL A 58 -12.42 0.61 -2.06
C VAL A 58 -10.97 0.57 -2.62
N HIS A 59 -10.44 -0.63 -2.86
CA HIS A 59 -9.15 -0.84 -3.51
C HIS A 59 -9.18 -0.66 -5.03
N ARG A 60 -10.28 -1.01 -5.71
CA ARG A 60 -10.44 -0.80 -7.16
C ARG A 60 -10.85 0.65 -7.52
N SER A 61 -11.38 1.41 -6.56
CA SER A 61 -11.69 2.84 -6.72
C SER A 61 -10.51 3.78 -6.36
N GLN A 62 -9.27 3.30 -6.35
CA GLN A 62 -8.11 4.16 -6.02
C GLN A 62 -7.87 5.18 -7.15
N GLY A 63 -7.85 6.47 -6.79
CA GLY A 63 -7.70 7.57 -7.74
C GLY A 63 -9.04 8.12 -8.26
N SER A 64 -10.10 7.33 -8.27
CA SER A 64 -11.47 7.76 -8.61
C SER A 64 -12.15 8.48 -7.44
N GLU A 65 -13.10 9.37 -7.73
CA GLU A 65 -13.96 10.04 -6.75
C GLU A 65 -15.39 10.08 -7.30
N TYR A 66 -16.39 10.03 -6.43
CA TYR A 66 -17.80 9.96 -6.79
C TYR A 66 -18.61 11.01 -6.03
N PRO A 67 -19.70 11.57 -6.59
CA PRO A 67 -20.59 12.48 -5.88
C PRO A 67 -21.07 11.89 -4.54
N TYR A 68 -21.65 10.69 -4.60
CA TYR A 68 -22.16 9.97 -3.43
C TYR A 68 -21.52 8.59 -3.33
N VAL A 69 -21.17 8.17 -2.11
CA VAL A 69 -20.64 6.84 -1.81
C VAL A 69 -21.50 6.14 -0.76
N ILE A 70 -21.96 4.93 -1.08
CA ILE A 70 -22.69 4.06 -0.15
C ILE A 70 -21.74 2.98 0.36
N VAL A 71 -21.60 2.87 1.69
CA VAL A 71 -20.70 1.89 2.34
C VAL A 71 -21.53 0.92 3.20
N PRO A 72 -21.61 -0.38 2.84
CA PRO A 72 -22.27 -1.38 3.66
C PRO A 72 -21.41 -1.77 4.88
N MET A 73 -21.93 -1.52 6.07
CA MET A 73 -21.27 -1.73 7.37
C MET A 73 -21.85 -2.96 8.09
N ILE A 74 -21.54 -4.15 7.56
CA ILE A 74 -21.99 -5.44 8.08
C ILE A 74 -20.98 -6.09 9.03
N SER A 75 -21.44 -6.62 10.16
CA SER A 75 -20.55 -7.29 11.14
C SER A 75 -19.85 -8.53 10.57
N ALA A 76 -20.51 -9.23 9.63
CA ALA A 76 -20.00 -10.44 8.99
C ALA A 76 -18.78 -10.19 8.06
N ALA A 77 -18.49 -8.95 7.66
CA ALA A 77 -17.31 -8.62 6.86
C ALA A 77 -15.97 -8.86 7.60
N GLY A 78 -16.02 -9.10 8.91
CA GLY A 78 -14.87 -9.49 9.71
C GLY A 78 -13.84 -8.37 9.95
N THR A 79 -12.82 -8.68 10.74
CA THR A 79 -11.81 -7.71 11.21
C THR A 79 -10.80 -7.29 10.14
N MET A 80 -10.76 -7.97 8.99
CA MET A 80 -9.92 -7.60 7.85
C MET A 80 -10.50 -6.44 7.05
N LEU A 81 -11.83 -6.37 6.90
CA LEU A 81 -12.50 -5.29 6.17
C LEU A 81 -12.92 -4.13 7.10
N LEU A 82 -13.32 -4.42 8.34
CA LEU A 82 -13.62 -3.41 9.35
C LEU A 82 -12.33 -2.79 9.94
N GLN A 83 -11.61 -2.00 9.13
CA GLN A 83 -10.39 -1.27 9.50
C GLN A 83 -10.58 0.24 9.32
N ARG A 84 -10.03 1.05 10.23
CA ARG A 84 -10.11 2.52 10.16
C ARG A 84 -9.59 3.07 8.83
N ASN A 85 -8.50 2.50 8.32
CA ASN A 85 -7.88 2.93 7.06
C ASN A 85 -8.79 2.70 5.84
N LEU A 86 -9.52 1.58 5.81
CA LEU A 86 -10.42 1.27 4.71
C LEU A 86 -11.67 2.16 4.75
N LEU A 87 -12.24 2.35 5.94
CA LEU A 87 -13.39 3.25 6.16
C LEU A 87 -13.03 4.70 5.83
N TYR A 88 -11.89 5.19 6.32
CA TYR A 88 -11.37 6.53 5.98
C TYR A 88 -11.20 6.68 4.47
N THR A 89 -10.58 5.69 3.81
CA THR A 89 -10.41 5.72 2.36
C THR A 89 -11.77 5.80 1.65
N ALA A 90 -12.75 4.97 2.03
CA ALA A 90 -14.10 4.99 1.46
C ALA A 90 -14.79 6.35 1.63
N VAL A 91 -14.68 6.96 2.82
CA VAL A 91 -15.22 8.29 3.10
C VAL A 91 -14.57 9.35 2.22
N THR A 92 -13.24 9.34 2.08
CA THR A 92 -12.50 10.29 1.21
C THR A 92 -12.72 10.09 -0.30
N ARG A 93 -13.53 9.10 -0.73
CA ARG A 93 -13.92 8.94 -2.14
C ARG A 93 -15.21 9.67 -2.50
N ALA A 94 -15.97 10.16 -1.53
CA ALA A 94 -17.16 10.97 -1.75
C ALA A 94 -16.81 12.45 -1.90
N ARG A 95 -17.49 13.13 -2.83
CA ARG A 95 -17.39 14.59 -3.02
C ARG A 95 -18.50 15.36 -2.32
N GLU A 96 -19.73 14.83 -2.36
CA GLU A 96 -20.93 15.50 -1.83
C GLU A 96 -21.46 14.80 -0.57
N GLY A 97 -21.47 13.46 -0.53
CA GLY A 97 -21.98 12.75 0.65
C GLY A 97 -21.62 11.27 0.75
N VAL A 98 -21.61 10.77 2.00
CA VAL A 98 -21.41 9.34 2.32
C VAL A 98 -22.63 8.81 3.06
N MET A 99 -23.14 7.65 2.65
CA MET A 99 -24.17 6.92 3.37
C MET A 99 -23.59 5.61 3.93
N LEU A 100 -23.57 5.47 5.26
CA LEU A 100 -23.18 4.22 5.92
C LEU A 100 -24.44 3.39 6.21
N ILE A 101 -24.56 2.20 5.62
CA ILE A 101 -25.75 1.33 5.77
C ILE A 101 -25.36 0.07 6.53
N GLY A 102 -25.90 -0.13 7.73
CA GLY A 102 -25.67 -1.37 8.48
C GLY A 102 -25.72 -1.17 9.99
N GLN A 103 -24.83 -1.88 10.71
CA GLN A 103 -24.86 -1.97 12.17
C GLN A 103 -23.92 -0.95 12.80
N SER A 104 -24.39 -0.17 13.79
CA SER A 104 -23.58 0.80 14.55
C SER A 104 -22.30 0.17 15.12
N GLY A 105 -22.42 -1.00 15.75
CA GLY A 105 -21.27 -1.74 16.28
C GLY A 105 -20.26 -2.19 15.22
N ALA A 106 -20.61 -2.27 13.94
CA ALA A 106 -19.64 -2.51 12.86
C ALA A 106 -18.85 -1.24 12.54
N VAL A 107 -19.49 -0.06 12.59
CA VAL A 107 -18.83 1.25 12.47
C VAL A 107 -17.87 1.47 13.65
N GLU A 108 -18.34 1.25 14.89
CA GLU A 108 -17.51 1.37 16.10
C GLU A 108 -16.26 0.48 16.03
N ARG A 109 -16.43 -0.80 15.65
CA ARG A 109 -15.28 -1.71 15.49
C ARG A 109 -14.34 -1.26 14.36
N ALA A 110 -14.86 -0.77 13.23
CA ALA A 110 -14.01 -0.25 12.16
C ALA A 110 -13.21 0.98 12.62
N VAL A 111 -13.84 1.91 13.34
CA VAL A 111 -13.20 3.12 13.88
C VAL A 111 -12.19 2.77 14.99
N ALA A 112 -12.47 1.79 15.85
CA ALA A 112 -11.57 1.34 16.91
C ALA A 112 -10.37 0.52 16.37
N ASN A 113 -10.53 -0.17 15.23
CA ASN A 113 -9.51 -1.02 14.64
C ASN A 113 -8.41 -0.21 13.93
N ASN A 114 -7.53 0.40 14.72
CA ASN A 114 -6.30 1.06 14.28
C ASN A 114 -5.11 0.10 14.13
N ARG A 115 -5.35 -1.19 13.80
CA ARG A 115 -4.29 -2.18 13.58
C ARG A 115 -3.60 -1.93 12.24
N THR A 116 -2.71 -0.94 12.22
CA THR A 116 -1.80 -0.71 11.10
C THR A 116 -0.92 -1.95 10.93
N ARG A 117 -1.21 -2.77 9.91
CA ARG A 117 -0.43 -3.96 9.57
C ARG A 117 1.04 -3.55 9.41
N ARG A 118 1.93 -4.07 10.27
CA ARG A 118 3.36 -3.72 10.23
C ARG A 118 3.89 -4.01 8.82
N ARG A 119 4.28 -2.96 8.10
CA ARG A 119 4.88 -3.06 6.78
C ARG A 119 6.36 -3.39 6.95
N ASN A 120 6.75 -4.61 6.58
CA ASN A 120 8.15 -5.02 6.57
C ASN A 120 8.86 -4.36 5.38
N ALA A 121 9.28 -3.11 5.55
CA ALA A 121 9.87 -2.28 4.50
C ALA A 121 11.19 -1.65 4.96
N ALA A 122 12.29 -2.02 4.29
CA ALA A 122 13.63 -1.49 4.59
C ALA A 122 13.86 -0.04 4.10
N LEU A 123 12.87 0.61 3.46
CA LEU A 123 13.02 1.97 2.92
C LEU A 123 13.40 2.98 4.01
N ASN A 124 12.77 2.92 5.18
CA ASN A 124 13.09 3.81 6.29
C ASN A 124 14.56 3.65 6.74
N HIS A 125 15.02 2.40 6.87
CA HIS A 125 16.42 2.08 7.18
C HIS A 125 17.38 2.60 6.11
N ARG A 126 17.04 2.49 4.82
CA ARG A 126 17.90 2.97 3.72
C ARG A 126 18.02 4.50 3.71
N VAL A 127 16.91 5.22 3.93
CA VAL A 127 16.90 6.70 3.94
C VAL A 127 17.65 7.28 5.14
N THR A 128 17.58 6.65 6.32
CA THR A 128 18.36 7.10 7.48
C THR A 128 19.86 6.88 7.31
N HIS A 129 20.28 5.78 6.68
CA HIS A 129 21.70 5.46 6.48
C HIS A 129 22.36 6.27 5.35
N THR A 130 21.64 6.68 4.29
CA THR A 130 22.23 7.53 3.24
C THR A 130 22.40 8.99 3.69
N ARG A 131 21.58 9.51 4.60
CA ARG A 131 21.70 10.88 5.11
C ARG A 131 22.99 11.15 5.91
N GLY A 132 23.70 10.10 6.34
CA GLY A 132 25.01 10.21 7.01
C GLY A 132 26.21 10.42 6.06
N ARG A 133 26.05 10.22 4.74
CA ARG A 133 27.13 10.43 3.75
C ARG A 133 26.97 11.78 3.05
N ARG A 134 27.52 12.84 3.64
CA ARG A 134 27.90 14.05 2.87
C ARG A 134 29.20 13.72 2.10
N PRO A 135 29.25 13.85 0.76
CA PRO A 135 30.51 13.80 0.04
C PRO A 135 31.26 15.13 0.25
N GLY A 136 32.47 15.08 0.79
CA GLY A 136 33.31 16.29 0.94
C GLY A 136 33.87 16.58 2.33
N THR A 137 34.45 15.59 3.00
CA THR A 137 35.57 15.85 3.93
C THR A 137 36.47 14.61 3.97
N GLN A 138 37.52 14.64 3.16
CA GLN A 138 38.57 13.63 3.19
C GLN A 138 39.49 14.00 4.37
N PRO A 139 39.72 13.12 5.37
CA PRO A 139 40.65 13.44 6.45
C PRO A 139 42.06 13.61 5.88
N PRO A 140 42.94 14.43 6.51
CA PRO A 140 44.24 14.75 5.96
C PRO A 140 45.11 13.50 5.85
N ASP A 141 45.64 13.28 4.65
CA ASP A 141 46.50 12.15 4.31
C ASP A 141 47.82 12.24 5.10
N THR A 142 47.97 11.37 6.10
CA THR A 142 49.09 11.41 7.06
C THR A 142 49.80 10.07 7.11
N ASP A 143 50.37 9.64 5.99
CA ASP A 143 51.50 8.70 6.00
C ASP A 143 52.55 9.04 4.92
N ARG A 144 53.61 9.72 5.38
CA ARG A 144 54.95 9.54 4.84
C ARG A 144 55.86 9.15 6.00
N SER A 145 56.56 8.05 5.83
CA SER A 145 57.40 7.35 6.82
C SER A 145 56.56 6.47 7.77
N THR A 146 56.69 5.15 7.71
CA THR A 146 58.02 4.53 7.95
C THR A 146 58.16 3.15 7.30
N ARG A 147 59.25 2.96 6.54
CA ARG A 147 59.78 1.61 6.25
C ARG A 147 60.54 1.13 7.49
N LEU A 148 60.16 -0.02 8.04
CA LEU A 148 61.01 -1.16 8.41
C LEU A 148 60.14 -2.14 9.20
N GLY A 149 60.22 -3.44 8.91
CA GLY A 149 59.40 -4.43 9.61
C GLY A 149 60.00 -4.83 10.95
N LEU A 150 59.13 -5.15 11.92
CA LEU A 150 59.22 -6.27 12.87
C LEU A 150 57.89 -6.37 13.63
N THR A 151 57.53 -7.58 14.07
CA THR A 151 56.19 -7.92 14.62
C THR A 151 56.20 -8.05 16.18
N PRO A 152 55.19 -8.67 16.82
CA PRO A 152 54.23 -8.05 17.75
C PRO A 152 54.60 -8.25 19.24
N PRO A 153 53.75 -7.87 20.24
CA PRO A 153 52.78 -8.86 20.76
C PRO A 153 51.48 -8.31 21.43
N TYR A 154 50.73 -9.28 21.97
CA TYR A 154 49.55 -9.30 22.85
C TYR A 154 49.40 -8.27 24.01
N TRP A 155 48.13 -8.14 24.46
CA TRP A 155 47.58 -8.01 25.84
C TRP A 155 47.60 -6.72 26.70
N ALA A 156 46.80 -6.79 27.78
CA ALA A 156 46.52 -5.87 28.90
C ALA A 156 45.68 -4.59 28.62
N GLY A 157 44.72 -4.17 29.46
CA GLY A 157 44.09 -4.84 30.61
C GLY A 157 43.82 -3.91 31.80
N GLN A 158 42.53 -3.79 32.21
CA GLN A 158 42.04 -3.16 33.47
C GLN A 158 42.31 -1.63 33.58
N THR A 159 41.48 -0.81 34.24
CA THR A 159 40.76 -1.00 35.52
C THR A 159 39.31 -0.47 35.53
N GLY A 160 38.38 -1.32 36.02
CA GLY A 160 37.11 -0.98 36.69
C GLY A 160 35.95 -0.38 35.87
N GLU A 161 34.84 0.04 36.49
CA GLU A 161 34.18 -0.34 37.78
C GLU A 161 32.76 0.30 37.76
N SER A 162 31.70 -0.17 38.43
CA SER A 162 31.51 -1.29 39.39
C SER A 162 30.09 -1.91 39.22
N SER A 163 29.65 -2.67 40.23
CA SER A 163 28.28 -3.10 40.61
C SER A 163 27.09 -2.41 39.92
N SER A 164 26.03 -3.11 39.49
CA SER A 164 25.63 -4.54 39.57
C SER A 164 24.56 -4.79 38.49
N MET A 165 24.54 -5.86 37.68
CA MET A 165 24.24 -7.28 37.99
C MET A 165 22.93 -7.48 38.78
N LEU A 166 21.95 -8.31 38.37
CA LEU A 166 21.94 -9.37 37.35
C LEU A 166 20.56 -9.51 36.68
N CYS A 167 20.58 -9.96 35.42
CA CYS A 167 19.44 -10.59 34.74
C CYS A 167 19.90 -11.94 34.17
N THR A 168 18.95 -12.77 33.73
CA THR A 168 19.07 -14.16 33.23
C THR A 168 19.13 -15.24 34.34
N ASN A 169 18.23 -16.23 34.47
CA ASN A 169 17.49 -17.11 33.53
C ASN A 169 18.23 -18.41 33.18
N ARG A 170 17.86 -19.54 33.85
CA ARG A 170 17.34 -20.76 33.17
C ARG A 170 17.09 -21.97 34.09
N ARG A 171 15.98 -22.66 33.76
CA ARG A 171 15.77 -24.13 33.68
C ARG A 171 15.59 -25.02 34.93
N ALA A 172 14.57 -25.88 34.75
CA ALA A 172 14.49 -27.32 35.03
C ALA A 172 14.12 -27.81 36.45
N GLY A 173 13.07 -28.64 36.49
CA GLY A 173 13.07 -29.82 37.36
C GLY A 173 11.77 -30.11 38.13
N ARG A 174 10.93 -30.97 37.52
CA ARG A 174 9.80 -31.73 38.12
C ARG A 174 8.54 -30.96 38.49
#